data_AF-A0A0Q9NJE4-F1
#
_entry.id   AF-A0A0Q9NJE4-F1
#
_cell.length_a   1.000
_cell.length_b   1.000
_cell.length_c   1.000
_cell.angle_alpha   90.00
_cell.angle_beta   90.00
_cell.angle_gamma   90.00
#
_symmetry.space_group_name_H-M   'P 1'
#
loop_
_entity.id
_entity.type
_entity.pdbx_description
1 polymer ?
#
loop_
_entity_poly.entity_id
_entity_poly.type
_entity_poly.pdbx_seq_one_letter_code
_entity_poly.pdbx_strand_id
1 'polypeptide(L)'
;MRLEGWHLIIIIVLALVLFAAPKLPGMARSLGQSMRIFKSEVREMKKDGTPEAAADPDAVEGKVVNHPRSTGTESRPGGGTDVPPPNRA
;
A
#
# COMPACT_ATOMS: atom_id res chain seq x y z
N MET A 1 -39.93 22.20 -17.92
CA MET A 1 -38.54 22.07 -17.47
C MET A 1 -38.17 20.60 -17.57
N ARG A 2 -37.50 20.20 -18.65
CA ARG A 2 -37.12 18.80 -18.85
C ARG A 2 -35.83 18.58 -18.07
N LEU A 3 -35.84 17.65 -17.12
CA LEU A 3 -34.64 17.18 -16.46
C LEU A 3 -33.83 16.42 -17.52
N GLU A 4 -33.08 17.16 -18.32
CA GLU A 4 -32.17 16.56 -19.27
C GLU A 4 -31.17 15.72 -18.47
N GLY A 5 -30.93 14.47 -18.89
CA GLY A 5 -30.16 13.47 -18.14
C GLY A 5 -28.77 13.94 -17.67
N TRP A 6 -28.27 15.03 -18.23
CA TRP A 6 -27.14 15.82 -17.74
C TRP A 6 -27.23 16.20 -16.25
N HIS A 7 -28.42 16.56 -15.75
CA HIS A 7 -28.59 16.88 -14.33
C HIS A 7 -28.38 15.65 -13.44
N LEU A 8 -28.83 14.48 -13.91
CA LEU A 8 -28.64 13.20 -13.20
C LEU A 8 -27.17 12.82 -13.11
N ILE A 9 -26.40 13.04 -14.18
CA ILE A 9 -24.94 12.82 -14.19
C ILE A 9 -24.26 13.70 -13.14
N ILE A 10 -24.62 14.99 -13.09
CA ILE A 10 -24.06 15.93 -12.11
C ILE A 10 -24.38 15.50 -10.68
N ILE A 11 -25.61 15.05 -10.42
CA ILE A 11 -26.02 14.55 -9.10
C ILE A 11 -25.22 13.29 -8.71
N ILE A 12 -25.02 12.36 -9.65
CA ILE A 12 -24.22 11.14 -9.42
C ILE A 12 -22.77 11.50 -9.12
N VAL A 13 -22.17 12.42 -9.89
CA VAL A 13 -20.80 12.89 -9.64
C VAL A 13 -20.70 13.54 -8.26
N LEU A 14 -21.66 14.37 -7.88
CA LEU A 14 -21.67 15.03 -6.56
C LEU A 14 -21.83 14.00 -5.42
N ALA A 15 -22.69 13.01 -5.60
CA ALA A 15 -22.82 11.90 -4.65
C ALA A 15 -21.52 11.10 -4.53
N LEU A 16 -20.85 10.77 -5.63
CA LEU A 16 -19.56 10.10 -5.60
C LEU A 16 -18.47 10.96 -4.96
N VAL A 17 -18.43 12.27 -5.18
CA VAL A 17 -17.44 13.12 -4.50
C VAL A 17 -17.69 13.13 -2.99
N LEU A 18 -18.93 13.25 -2.53
CA LEU A 18 -19.25 13.27 -1.09
C LEU A 18 -19.03 11.92 -0.41
N PHE A 19 -19.43 10.81 -1.05
CA PHE A 19 -19.37 9.48 -0.46
C PHE A 19 -18.12 8.68 -0.83
N ALA A 20 -17.62 8.86 -2.06
CA ALA A 20 -16.48 8.12 -2.57
C ALA A 20 -15.15 8.84 -2.31
N ALA A 21 -15.04 10.17 -2.17
CA ALA A 21 -13.72 10.82 -1.94
C ALA A 21 -12.89 10.21 -0.79
N PRO A 22 -13.44 9.89 0.39
CA PRO A 22 -12.66 9.24 1.46
C PRO A 22 -12.40 7.74 1.20
N LYS A 23 -13.20 7.08 0.36
CA LYS A 23 -13.11 5.63 0.06
C LYS A 23 -12.30 5.32 -1.22
N LEU A 24 -12.25 6.26 -2.15
CA LEU A 24 -11.49 6.26 -3.40
C LEU A 24 -10.01 5.94 -3.18
N PRO A 25 -9.27 6.59 -2.26
CA PRO A 25 -7.86 6.30 -2.07
C PRO A 25 -7.60 4.91 -1.47
N GLY A 26 -8.55 4.35 -0.73
CA GLY A 26 -8.46 2.99 -0.21
C GLY A 26 -8.74 1.95 -1.31
N MET A 27 -9.84 2.13 -2.04
CA MET A 27 -10.25 1.24 -3.12
C MET A 27 -9.27 1.27 -4.29
N ALA A 28 -8.73 2.43 -4.66
CA ALA A 28 -7.73 2.54 -5.71
C ALA A 28 -6.44 1.78 -5.36
N ARG A 29 -6.03 1.76 -4.07
CA ARG A 29 -4.87 0.99 -3.63
C ARG A 29 -5.12 -0.51 -3.69
N SER A 30 -6.26 -0.99 -3.17
CA SER A 30 -6.61 -2.41 -3.20
C SER A 30 -6.81 -2.92 -4.63
N LEU A 31 -7.51 -2.15 -5.47
CA LEU A 31 -7.70 -2.46 -6.89
C LEU A 31 -6.38 -2.40 -7.64
N GLY A 32 -5.51 -1.42 -7.37
CA GLY A 32 -4.18 -1.33 -7.98
C GLY A 32 -3.28 -2.52 -7.64
N GLN A 33 -3.34 -3.02 -6.40
CA GLN A 33 -2.63 -4.23 -6.00
C GLN A 33 -3.15 -5.47 -6.75
N SER A 34 -4.47 -5.68 -6.83
CA SER A 34 -5.06 -6.79 -7.61
C SER A 34 -4.78 -6.68 -9.10
N MET A 35 -4.83 -5.46 -9.65
CA MET A 35 -4.60 -5.19 -11.08
C MET A 35 -3.14 -5.36 -11.47
N ARG A 36 -2.19 -5.17 -10.55
CA ARG A 36 -0.77 -5.47 -10.76
C ARG A 36 -0.54 -6.97 -10.95
N ILE A 37 -1.14 -7.80 -10.09
CA ILE A 37 -1.06 -9.27 -10.17
C ILE A 37 -1.68 -9.75 -11.48
N PHE A 38 -2.88 -9.27 -11.78
CA PHE A 38 -3.55 -9.59 -13.04
C PHE A 38 -2.77 -9.13 -14.27
N LYS A 39 -2.16 -7.93 -14.25
CA LYS A 39 -1.30 -7.45 -15.33
C LYS A 39 -0.09 -8.37 -15.52
N SER A 40 0.60 -8.78 -14.46
CA SER A 40 1.75 -9.69 -14.58
C SER A 40 1.37 -11.03 -15.18
N GLU A 41 0.26 -11.62 -14.75
CA GLU A 41 -0.22 -12.91 -15.26
C GLU A 41 -0.65 -12.80 -16.74
N VAL A 42 -1.39 -11.75 -17.11
CA VAL A 42 -1.77 -11.48 -18.51
C VAL A 42 -0.55 -11.15 -19.39
N ARG A 43 0.49 -10.55 -18.81
CA ARG A 43 1.71 -10.21 -19.54
C ARG A 43 2.59 -11.43 -19.76
N GLU A 44 2.59 -12.38 -18.84
CA GLU A 44 3.22 -13.70 -19.00
C GLU A 44 2.55 -14.46 -20.16
N MET A 45 1.21 -14.48 -20.19
CA MET A 45 0.44 -15.04 -21.32
C MET A 45 0.73 -14.34 -22.66
N LYS A 46 1.00 -13.03 -22.66
CA LYS A 46 1.37 -12.27 -23.85
C LYS A 46 2.84 -12.47 -24.27
N LYS A 47 3.72 -12.81 -23.32
CA LYS A 47 5.16 -12.98 -23.54
C LYS A 47 5.47 -14.31 -24.24
N ASP A 48 4.61 -15.33 -24.10
CA ASP A 48 4.71 -16.59 -24.85
C ASP A 48 4.44 -16.44 -26.37
N GLY A 49 4.09 -15.24 -26.87
CA GLY A 49 3.74 -14.98 -28.27
C GLY A 49 4.67 -14.07 -29.10
N THR A 50 5.50 -13.19 -28.50
CA THR A 50 6.54 -12.36 -29.18
C THR A 50 7.16 -11.38 -28.17
N PRO A 51 8.46 -11.03 -28.24
CA PRO A 51 9.09 -10.18 -27.25
C PRO A 51 9.12 -8.71 -27.71
N GLU A 52 8.35 -7.81 -27.10
CA GLU A 52 8.86 -6.44 -26.93
C GLU A 52 8.21 -5.63 -25.79
N ALA A 53 9.09 -4.90 -25.12
CA ALA A 53 8.95 -3.66 -24.37
C ALA A 53 7.57 -3.24 -23.84
N ALA A 54 7.50 -3.15 -22.53
CA ALA A 54 7.00 -1.94 -21.91
C ALA A 54 7.85 -1.70 -20.67
N ALA A 55 8.61 -0.61 -20.73
CA ALA A 55 9.29 -0.01 -19.61
C ALA A 55 8.31 0.13 -18.44
N ASP A 56 8.71 -0.39 -17.29
CA ASP A 56 8.20 0.06 -16.00
C ASP A 56 9.02 1.32 -15.66
N PRO A 57 8.53 2.56 -15.84
CA PRO A 57 9.12 3.68 -15.14
C PRO A 57 8.82 3.45 -13.66
N ASP A 58 9.89 3.16 -12.91
CA ASP A 58 10.01 3.31 -11.47
C ASP A 58 8.71 3.69 -10.76
N ALA A 59 7.97 2.67 -10.35
CA ALA A 59 7.21 2.78 -9.13
C ALA A 59 8.24 2.96 -8.01
N VAL A 60 8.68 4.21 -7.80
CA VAL A 60 9.53 4.59 -6.67
C VAL A 60 8.90 4.01 -5.43
N GLU A 61 9.56 2.99 -4.89
CA GLU A 61 9.10 2.21 -3.76
C GLU A 61 9.06 3.14 -2.57
N GLY A 62 7.88 3.70 -2.31
CA GLY A 62 7.60 4.44 -1.11
C GLY A 62 7.71 3.51 0.08
N LYS A 63 8.93 3.30 0.57
CA LYS A 63 9.23 2.68 1.85
C LYS A 63 8.57 3.54 2.94
N VAL A 64 7.30 3.25 3.24
CA VAL A 64 6.64 3.78 4.43
C VAL A 64 7.28 3.07 5.62
N VAL A 65 8.38 3.65 6.11
CA VAL A 65 8.96 3.31 7.41
C VAL A 65 7.96 3.78 8.47
N ASN A 66 7.05 2.90 8.86
CA ASN A 66 6.31 3.09 10.10
C ASN A 66 7.29 2.79 11.23
N HIS A 67 7.99 3.82 11.72
CA HIS A 67 8.77 3.72 12.94
C HIS A 67 7.73 3.74 14.09
N PRO A 68 7.43 2.63 14.78
CA PRO A 68 6.83 2.76 16.09
C PRO A 68 7.81 3.59 16.89
N ARG A 69 7.35 4.75 17.38
CA ARG A 69 8.11 5.57 18.31
C ARG A 69 8.65 4.64 19.39
N SER A 70 9.98 4.52 19.47
CA SER A 70 10.66 4.00 20.63
C SER A 70 10.40 4.99 21.76
N THR A 71 9.30 4.78 22.48
CA THR A 71 9.00 5.50 23.72
C THR A 71 9.73 4.78 24.83
N GLY A 72 10.79 5.40 25.33
CA GLY A 72 11.35 5.08 26.64
C GLY A 72 12.68 4.34 26.63
N THR A 73 13.74 4.98 26.13
CA THR A 73 15.01 4.92 26.85
C THR A 73 14.79 5.64 28.18
N GLU A 74 14.46 4.88 29.23
CA GLU A 74 14.66 5.32 30.62
C GLU A 74 15.70 4.38 31.26
N SER A 75 16.93 4.87 31.28
CA SER A 75 17.93 4.69 32.35
C SER A 75 18.24 3.27 32.83
N ARG A 76 19.31 2.67 32.29
CA ARG A 76 20.18 1.77 33.07
C ARG A 76 21.66 2.07 32.81
N PRO A 77 22.34 2.67 33.80
CA PRO A 77 23.68 2.21 34.13
C PRO A 77 23.82 2.00 35.64
N GLY A 78 24.22 0.79 36.05
CA GLY A 78 24.66 0.49 37.42
C GLY A 78 23.66 -0.32 38.25
N GLY A 79 24.04 -1.56 38.57
CA GLY A 79 23.28 -2.45 39.46
C GLY A 79 23.66 -3.89 39.19
N GLY A 80 24.71 -4.33 39.87
CA GLY A 80 25.43 -5.57 39.62
C GLY A 80 24.60 -6.84 39.77
N THR A 81 25.00 -7.86 39.03
CA THR A 81 25.69 -9.06 39.56
C THR A 81 26.06 -9.89 38.34
N ASP A 82 27.30 -9.75 37.89
CA ASP A 82 27.95 -10.70 37.01
C ASP A 82 28.26 -11.94 37.86
N VAL A 83 27.46 -12.99 37.74
CA VAL A 83 27.77 -14.33 38.29
C VAL A 83 27.48 -15.35 37.20
N PRO A 84 28.49 -15.84 36.47
CA PRO A 84 28.34 -16.98 35.58
C PRO A 84 28.16 -18.27 36.41
N PRO A 85 27.30 -19.23 36.00
CA PRO A 85 27.15 -20.51 36.70
C PRO A 85 28.44 -21.35 36.53
N PRO A 86 29.07 -21.83 37.63
CA PRO A 86 30.12 -22.82 37.54
C PRO A 86 29.50 -24.21 37.75
N ASN A 87 29.43 -25.03 36.72
CA ASN A 87 30.01 -26.36 36.79
C ASN A 87 29.89 -27.11 35.46
N ARG A 88 31.07 -27.62 35.07
CA ARG A 88 31.24 -28.75 34.18
C ARG A 88 31.90 -29.81 35.07
N ALA A 89 31.17 -30.86 35.38
CA ALA A 89 31.67 -32.12 35.92
C ALA A 89 30.84 -33.23 35.29
#